data_AF-A0A834I5L7-F1
#
_entry.id   AF-A0A834I5L7-F1
#
_cell.length_a   1.000
_cell.length_b   1.000
_cell.length_c   1.000
_cell.angle_alpha   90.00
_cell.angle_beta   90.00
_cell.angle_gamma   90.00
#
_symmetry.space_group_name_H-M   'P 1'
#
loop_
_entity.id
_entity.type
_entity.pdbx_description
1 polymer ?
#
loop_
_entity_poly.entity_id
_entity_poly.type
_entity_poly.pdbx_seq_one_letter_code
_entity_poly.pdbx_strand_id
1 'polypeptide(L)'
;DFEIIYGTKCPRISVIRYNNFQYQITKNGSFRYFYNYTKEFVEQDVLNLKSYCIEHVQKGNMQGYFLFDCYEAEIKEKYTYTMGFKILSAVFLLLTMIIYVYTGETKNIFGKILISYCVSILFLMITLLVAHVNLNQTLLECKIRGYFITWLTLCSFTWLNIMSVNIWSTFSQPQGTIGHSQKKRDIKKFMLYSIYGWGVPVLIVFIIFVLEFTKCLPEPIHPYVGIFYCMFEKRNYSSFLFYLLPQLIFQFINTVVFFKTIIYCIRVKNEINKLNEVKTKDNHKFAATKEKLGLIIKLATVMGVIYIFEVATGFFNDIEKYGKIAEILEIILYSILSSQ
;
A
#
# COMPACT_ATOMS: atom_id res chain seq x y z
N ASP A 1 -9.78 -6.54 -48.62
CA ASP A 1 -9.84 -5.07 -48.55
C ASP A 1 -9.84 -4.65 -47.10
N PHE A 2 -8.73 -4.06 -46.64
CA PHE A 2 -8.63 -3.50 -45.30
C PHE A 2 -8.80 -1.99 -45.46
N GLU A 3 -9.80 -1.39 -44.82
CA GLU A 3 -9.92 0.06 -44.78
C GLU A 3 -8.93 0.63 -43.76
N ILE A 4 -8.08 1.53 -44.22
CA ILE A 4 -7.26 2.36 -43.34
C ILE A 4 -8.22 3.40 -42.73
N ILE A 5 -8.54 3.27 -41.45
CA ILE A 5 -9.35 4.25 -40.74
C ILE A 5 -8.48 5.50 -40.50
N TYR A 6 -8.52 6.42 -41.46
CA TYR A 6 -7.97 7.76 -41.30
C TYR A 6 -8.90 8.57 -40.37
N GLY A 7 -8.37 9.11 -39.26
CA GLY A 7 -9.00 10.22 -38.55
C GLY A 7 -9.51 10.01 -37.13
N THR A 8 -9.32 8.84 -36.50
CA THR A 8 -9.59 8.70 -35.05
C THR A 8 -8.48 9.36 -34.23
N LYS A 9 -8.80 10.47 -33.56
CA LYS A 9 -7.85 11.12 -32.64
C LYS A 9 -7.61 10.22 -31.43
N CYS A 10 -6.34 9.83 -31.22
CA CYS A 10 -5.95 9.25 -29.94
C CYS A 10 -6.04 10.30 -28.83
N PRO A 11 -6.72 10.01 -27.70
CA PRO A 11 -6.91 10.98 -26.62
C PRO A 11 -5.58 11.38 -25.97
N ARG A 12 -4.66 10.43 -25.81
CA ARG A 12 -3.24 10.65 -25.50
C ARG A 12 -2.38 9.64 -26.24
N ILE A 13 -1.15 10.04 -26.53
CA ILE A 13 -0.17 9.24 -27.24
C ILE A 13 1.12 9.17 -26.43
N SER A 14 1.71 7.97 -26.36
CA SER A 14 3.09 7.81 -25.89
C SER A 14 3.94 7.22 -27.01
N VAL A 15 5.13 7.80 -27.23
CA VAL A 15 6.06 7.29 -28.25
C VAL A 15 6.68 6.01 -27.70
N ILE A 16 6.49 4.90 -28.40
CA ILE A 16 7.24 3.66 -28.11
C ILE A 16 8.65 3.85 -28.67
N ARG A 17 9.53 4.51 -27.92
CA ARG A 17 10.95 4.60 -28.27
C ARG A 17 11.65 3.36 -27.76
N TYR A 18 12.06 2.43 -28.63
CA TYR A 18 13.30 1.62 -28.49
C TYR A 18 13.45 0.65 -29.68
N ASN A 19 14.70 0.46 -30.12
CA ASN A 19 15.16 -0.43 -31.22
C ASN A 19 14.84 -1.94 -31.05
N ASN A 20 14.12 -2.36 -30.01
CA ASN A 20 13.97 -3.77 -29.61
C ASN A 20 12.51 -4.26 -29.51
N PHE A 21 11.53 -3.49 -29.98
CA PHE A 21 10.15 -3.99 -30.10
C PHE A 21 10.00 -4.71 -31.44
N GLN A 22 10.02 -6.05 -31.41
CA GLN A 22 9.51 -6.83 -32.54
C GLN A 22 7.99 -6.78 -32.47
N TYR A 23 7.34 -6.18 -33.47
CA TYR A 23 5.89 -6.17 -33.57
C TYR A 23 5.45 -6.73 -34.91
N GLN A 24 4.28 -7.33 -34.94
CA GLN A 24 3.64 -7.87 -36.12
C GLN A 24 2.17 -7.48 -36.09
N ILE A 25 1.70 -6.88 -37.18
CA ILE A 25 0.26 -6.70 -37.40
C ILE A 25 -0.22 -7.96 -38.13
N THR A 26 -1.17 -8.67 -37.53
CA THR A 26 -1.72 -9.89 -38.14
C THR A 26 -2.61 -9.53 -39.33
N LYS A 27 -2.89 -10.51 -40.20
CA LYS A 27 -3.83 -10.33 -41.33
C LYS A 27 -5.24 -9.90 -40.90
N ASN A 28 -5.57 -10.09 -39.63
CA ASN A 28 -6.88 -9.72 -39.06
C ASN A 28 -6.87 -8.29 -38.47
N GLY A 29 -5.73 -7.57 -38.51
CA GLY A 29 -5.59 -6.23 -37.95
C GLY A 29 -5.12 -6.21 -36.49
N SER A 30 -4.96 -7.36 -35.84
CA SER A 30 -4.52 -7.44 -34.45
C SER A 30 -3.05 -7.03 -34.33
N PHE A 31 -2.76 -6.22 -33.32
CA PHE A 31 -1.41 -5.80 -33.01
C PHE A 31 -0.75 -6.83 -32.09
N ARG A 32 0.26 -7.54 -32.60
CA ARG A 32 1.13 -8.40 -31.80
C ARG A 32 2.43 -7.70 -31.52
N TYR A 33 2.86 -7.68 -30.28
CA TYR A 33 4.20 -7.22 -29.93
C TYR A 33 4.91 -8.28 -29.10
N PHE A 34 6.21 -8.44 -29.37
CA PHE A 34 7.08 -9.32 -28.64
C PHE A 34 7.35 -8.70 -27.28
N TYR A 35 6.91 -9.40 -26.26
CA TYR A 35 7.12 -8.99 -24.89
C TYR A 35 8.42 -9.62 -24.41
N ASN A 36 9.51 -8.84 -24.45
CA ASN A 36 10.86 -9.30 -24.12
C ASN A 36 10.96 -10.06 -22.78
N TYR A 37 10.08 -9.78 -21.82
CA TYR A 37 10.12 -10.37 -20.48
C TYR A 37 9.40 -11.72 -20.35
N THR A 38 8.30 -11.95 -21.07
CA THR A 38 7.68 -13.31 -21.14
C THR A 38 8.27 -14.13 -22.28
N LYS A 39 9.01 -13.49 -23.19
CA LYS A 39 9.46 -14.06 -24.47
C LYS A 39 8.30 -14.57 -25.32
N GLU A 40 7.12 -13.98 -25.15
CA GLU A 40 5.91 -14.32 -25.88
C GLU A 40 5.38 -13.10 -26.65
N PHE A 41 4.66 -13.38 -27.72
CA PHE A 41 3.91 -12.35 -28.43
C PHE A 41 2.57 -12.13 -27.73
N VAL A 42 2.36 -10.91 -27.24
CA VAL A 42 1.06 -10.50 -26.69
C VAL A 42 0.24 -9.92 -27.83
N GLU A 43 -0.97 -10.44 -28.04
CA GLU A 43 -1.92 -9.97 -29.05
C GLU A 43 -2.92 -9.02 -28.40
N GLN A 44 -3.01 -7.80 -28.94
CA GLN A 44 -4.01 -6.82 -28.55
C GLN A 44 -5.15 -6.84 -29.56
N ASP A 45 -6.36 -7.01 -29.04
CA ASP A 45 -7.56 -7.32 -29.83
C ASP A 45 -8.04 -6.10 -30.64
N VAL A 46 -8.47 -6.35 -31.88
CA VAL A 46 -8.85 -5.33 -32.89
C VAL A 46 -10.09 -4.53 -32.48
N LEU A 47 -10.90 -5.08 -31.58
CA LEU A 47 -12.09 -4.45 -31.04
C LEU A 47 -11.79 -3.14 -30.27
N ASN A 48 -10.54 -2.91 -29.86
CA ASN A 48 -10.12 -1.66 -29.26
C ASN A 48 -9.35 -0.79 -30.28
N LEU A 49 -10.10 -0.18 -31.21
CA LEU A 49 -9.64 0.71 -32.29
C LEU A 49 -8.82 1.94 -31.84
N LYS A 50 -8.62 2.12 -30.52
CA LYS A 50 -7.84 3.20 -29.91
C LYS A 50 -6.59 2.69 -29.19
N SER A 51 -6.14 1.47 -29.46
CA SER A 51 -4.99 0.87 -28.77
C SER A 51 -3.64 1.35 -29.30
N TYR A 52 -3.53 1.64 -30.60
CA TYR A 52 -2.28 2.13 -31.19
C TYR A 52 -2.54 3.01 -32.41
N CYS A 53 -1.58 3.85 -32.76
CA CYS A 53 -1.60 4.69 -33.96
C CYS A 53 -0.23 4.66 -34.64
N ILE A 54 -0.22 4.63 -35.97
CA ILE A 54 0.99 4.79 -36.77
C ILE A 54 0.89 6.15 -37.46
N GLU A 55 1.86 7.03 -37.21
CA GLU A 55 1.86 8.38 -37.76
C GLU A 55 3.23 8.75 -38.31
N HIS A 56 3.23 9.51 -39.40
CA HIS A 56 4.46 10.03 -40.00
C HIS A 56 4.88 11.32 -39.31
N VAL A 57 5.96 11.27 -38.53
CA VAL A 57 6.47 12.41 -37.76
C VAL A 57 7.49 13.16 -38.60
N GLN A 58 7.30 14.48 -38.75
CA GLN A 58 8.24 15.39 -39.42
C GLN A 58 8.77 16.50 -38.48
N LYS A 59 8.67 16.31 -37.16
CA LYS A 59 8.94 17.37 -36.16
C LYS A 59 10.21 17.08 -35.36
N GLY A 60 11.19 17.99 -35.43
CA GLY A 60 12.47 17.89 -34.71
C GLY A 60 13.43 16.87 -35.35
N ASN A 61 14.17 16.13 -34.53
CA ASN A 61 15.10 15.08 -34.97
C ASN A 61 14.40 13.74 -35.31
N MET A 62 13.06 13.67 -35.27
CA MET A 62 12.30 12.46 -35.59
C MET A 62 11.67 12.61 -36.98
N GLN A 63 12.19 11.87 -37.95
CA GLN A 63 11.67 11.76 -39.32
C GLN A 63 11.34 10.30 -39.61
N GLY A 64 10.09 10.00 -39.97
CA GLY A 64 9.65 8.66 -40.37
C GLY A 64 8.32 8.25 -39.73
N TYR A 65 7.91 7.00 -40.00
CA TYR A 65 6.73 6.40 -39.39
C TYR A 65 7.05 5.90 -37.98
N PHE A 66 6.26 6.35 -37.00
CA PHE A 66 6.38 5.90 -35.62
C PHE A 66 5.09 5.23 -35.18
N LEU A 67 5.24 4.19 -34.37
CA LEU A 67 4.15 3.56 -33.65
C LEU A 67 3.96 4.26 -32.29
N PHE A 68 2.73 4.65 -32.02
CA PHE A 68 2.29 5.28 -30.78
C PHE A 68 1.32 4.35 -30.07
N ASP A 69 1.52 4.17 -28.78
CA ASP A 69 0.54 3.53 -27.91
C ASP A 69 -0.54 4.56 -27.58
N CYS A 70 -1.80 4.20 -27.86
CA CYS A 70 -2.96 5.03 -27.62
C CYS A 70 -3.70 4.47 -26.41
N TYR A 71 -3.89 5.33 -25.41
CA TYR A 71 -4.57 4.96 -24.19
C TYR A 71 -5.65 5.98 -23.90
N GLU A 72 -6.85 5.50 -23.57
CA GLU A 72 -7.87 6.36 -22.98
C GLU A 72 -7.35 6.82 -21.62
N ALA A 73 -7.36 8.14 -21.39
CA ALA A 73 -7.10 8.65 -20.07
C ALA A 73 -8.25 8.16 -19.18
N GLU A 74 -7.99 7.13 -18.37
CA GLU A 74 -8.96 6.66 -17.39
C GLU A 74 -9.52 7.85 -16.59
N ILE A 75 -10.84 7.80 -16.44
CA ILE A 75 -11.78 8.82 -15.98
C ILE A 75 -11.21 9.71 -14.86
N LYS A 76 -10.99 11.00 -15.17
CA LYS A 76 -10.58 12.08 -14.24
C LYS A 76 -11.37 12.11 -12.92
N GLU A 77 -12.61 11.61 -12.88
CA GLU A 77 -13.46 11.65 -11.69
C GLU A 77 -12.96 10.72 -10.57
N LYS A 78 -12.69 9.43 -10.85
CA LYS A 78 -12.14 8.50 -9.85
C LYS A 78 -10.82 9.01 -9.25
N TYR A 79 -9.99 9.62 -10.10
CA TYR A 79 -8.73 10.25 -9.70
C TYR A 79 -8.94 11.49 -8.82
N THR A 80 -9.88 12.38 -9.16
CA THR A 80 -10.15 13.62 -8.41
C THR A 80 -10.73 13.33 -7.03
N TYR A 81 -11.70 12.42 -6.94
CA TYR A 81 -12.30 12.03 -5.66
C TYR A 81 -11.28 11.35 -4.74
N THR A 82 -10.52 10.39 -5.26
CA THR A 82 -9.48 9.68 -4.48
C THR A 82 -8.40 10.63 -3.97
N MET A 83 -7.99 11.61 -4.78
CA MET A 83 -7.02 12.63 -4.36
C MET A 83 -7.58 13.53 -3.25
N GLY A 84 -8.84 13.98 -3.38
CA GLY A 84 -9.51 14.79 -2.36
C GLY A 84 -9.59 14.09 -1.00
N PHE A 85 -10.00 12.82 -0.97
CA PHE A 85 -10.05 12.03 0.27
C PHE A 85 -8.69 11.82 0.91
N LYS A 86 -7.62 11.60 0.12
CA LYS A 86 -6.25 11.46 0.62
C LYS A 86 -5.74 12.75 1.26
N ILE A 87 -6.00 13.91 0.64
CA ILE A 87 -5.63 15.22 1.20
C ILE A 87 -6.38 15.47 2.50
N LEU A 88 -7.71 15.23 2.49
CA LEU A 88 -8.54 15.41 3.68
C LEU A 88 -8.05 14.53 4.84
N SER A 89 -7.78 13.26 4.57
CA SER A 89 -7.23 12.32 5.55
C SER A 89 -5.87 12.78 6.09
N ALA A 90 -4.97 13.26 5.22
CA ALA A 90 -3.66 13.77 5.62
C ALA A 90 -3.77 14.99 6.57
N VAL A 91 -4.70 15.91 6.30
CA VAL A 91 -4.95 17.08 7.17
C VAL A 91 -5.45 16.65 8.55
N PHE A 92 -6.44 15.75 8.60
CA PHE A 92 -6.95 15.23 9.89
C PHE A 92 -5.88 14.46 10.67
N LEU A 93 -5.05 13.68 9.98
CA LEU A 93 -3.96 12.93 10.59
C LEU A 93 -2.91 13.86 11.21
N LEU A 94 -2.56 14.94 10.49
CA LEU A 94 -1.64 15.96 10.96
C LEU A 94 -2.20 16.71 12.17
N LEU A 95 -3.47 17.12 12.14
CA LEU A 95 -4.14 17.73 13.29
C LEU A 95 -4.14 16.80 14.51
N THR A 96 -4.41 15.51 14.30
CA THR A 96 -4.36 14.49 15.36
C THR A 96 -2.97 14.41 15.98
N MET A 97 -1.91 14.41 15.17
CA MET A 97 -0.54 14.43 15.67
C MET A 97 -0.24 15.68 16.50
N ILE A 98 -0.66 16.87 16.05
CA ILE A 98 -0.48 18.13 16.79
C ILE A 98 -1.17 18.05 18.15
N ILE A 99 -2.43 17.59 18.20
CA ILE A 99 -3.19 17.44 19.44
C ILE A 99 -2.47 16.48 20.39
N TYR A 100 -2.02 15.32 19.90
CA TYR A 100 -1.31 14.34 20.73
C TYR A 100 0.00 14.88 21.32
N VAL A 101 0.75 15.68 20.55
CA VAL A 101 1.95 16.36 21.04
C VAL A 101 1.59 17.42 22.08
N TYR A 102 0.56 18.23 21.82
CA TYR A 102 0.12 19.30 22.72
C TYR A 102 -0.42 18.77 24.05
N THR A 103 -1.23 17.72 24.05
CA THR A 103 -1.76 17.07 25.26
C THR A 103 -0.67 16.33 26.05
N GLY A 104 0.54 16.17 25.49
CA GLY A 104 1.65 15.52 26.16
C GLY A 104 1.49 14.00 26.33
N GLU A 105 0.55 13.40 25.60
CA GLU A 105 0.31 11.94 25.58
C GLU A 105 1.48 11.17 24.95
N THR A 106 2.39 11.87 24.26
CA THR A 106 3.66 11.34 23.72
C THR A 106 4.66 10.92 24.79
N LYS A 107 4.43 11.30 26.06
CA LYS A 107 5.21 10.79 27.20
C LYS A 107 5.00 9.30 27.40
N ASN A 108 3.83 8.79 27.03
CA ASN A 108 3.50 7.38 27.10
C ASN A 108 4.09 6.63 25.90
N ILE A 109 4.57 5.40 26.13
CA ILE A 109 5.11 4.55 25.06
C ILE A 109 4.09 4.32 23.94
N PHE A 110 2.80 4.17 24.31
CA PHE A 110 1.71 4.02 23.35
C PHE A 110 1.57 5.24 22.44
N GLY A 111 1.64 6.46 22.99
CA GLY A 111 1.57 7.69 22.21
C GLY A 111 2.73 7.82 21.20
N LYS A 112 3.94 7.37 21.56
CA LYS A 112 5.09 7.37 20.64
C LYS A 112 4.93 6.38 19.49
N ILE A 113 4.39 5.19 19.78
CA ILE A 113 4.10 4.17 18.75
C ILE A 113 3.03 4.70 17.78
N LEU A 114 1.94 5.27 18.33
CA LEU A 114 0.87 5.84 17.52
C LEU A 114 1.37 6.96 16.61
N ILE A 115 2.18 7.89 17.12
CA ILE A 115 2.76 8.95 16.30
C ILE A 115 3.69 8.39 15.22
N SER A 116 4.51 7.40 15.53
CA SER A 116 5.43 6.80 14.54
C SER A 116 4.65 6.13 13.40
N TYR A 117 3.53 5.46 13.74
CA TYR A 117 2.57 4.96 12.76
C TYR A 117 1.96 6.08 11.92
N CYS A 118 1.40 7.13 12.55
CA CYS A 118 0.81 8.28 11.85
C CYS A 118 1.83 8.97 10.92
N VAL A 119 3.08 9.13 11.35
CA VAL A 119 4.17 9.68 10.55
C VAL A 119 4.38 8.84 9.29
N SER A 120 4.49 7.51 9.42
CA SER A 120 4.69 6.63 8.26
C SER A 120 3.57 6.75 7.23
N ILE A 121 2.31 6.79 7.68
CA ILE A 121 1.13 6.95 6.81
C ILE A 121 1.07 8.36 6.20
N LEU A 122 1.36 9.40 6.98
CA LEU A 122 1.37 10.78 6.47
C LEU A 122 2.37 10.95 5.33
N PHE A 123 3.61 10.49 5.53
CA PHE A 123 4.64 10.52 4.49
C PHE A 123 4.28 9.65 3.29
N LEU A 124 3.64 8.50 3.50
CA LEU A 124 3.15 7.65 2.41
C LEU A 124 2.11 8.40 1.57
N MET A 125 1.12 9.01 2.21
CA MET A 125 0.06 9.76 1.53
C MET A 125 0.64 10.97 0.77
N ILE A 126 1.55 11.72 1.38
CA ILE A 126 2.24 12.84 0.70
C ILE A 126 3.01 12.33 -0.52
N THR A 127 3.81 11.27 -0.37
CA THR A 127 4.61 10.72 -1.48
C THR A 127 3.72 10.26 -2.63
N LEU A 128 2.60 9.60 -2.33
CA LEU A 128 1.61 9.19 -3.32
C LEU A 128 0.94 10.39 -3.99
N LEU A 129 0.59 11.44 -3.25
CA LEU A 129 0.02 12.67 -3.81
C LEU A 129 0.99 13.36 -4.77
N VAL A 130 2.26 13.50 -4.39
CA VAL A 130 3.28 14.07 -5.27
C VAL A 130 3.47 13.18 -6.50
N ALA A 131 3.35 11.85 -6.38
CA ALA A 131 3.44 10.92 -7.51
C ALA A 131 2.30 11.12 -8.53
N HIS A 132 1.12 11.53 -8.05
CA HIS A 132 -0.04 11.79 -8.91
C HIS A 132 0.07 13.14 -9.65
N VAL A 133 0.72 14.15 -9.04
CA VAL A 133 0.83 15.50 -9.61
C VAL A 133 2.02 15.64 -10.57
N ASN A 134 3.15 14.98 -10.27
CA ASN A 134 4.37 15.13 -11.06
C ASN A 134 4.39 14.17 -12.26
N LEU A 135 3.84 14.62 -13.39
CA LEU A 135 3.83 13.85 -14.65
C LEU A 135 5.17 13.89 -15.41
N ASN A 136 6.04 14.87 -15.13
CA ASN A 136 7.33 15.08 -15.82
C ASN A 136 8.52 14.76 -14.91
N GLN A 137 8.57 13.55 -14.35
CA GLN A 137 9.65 13.12 -13.46
C GLN A 137 10.75 12.37 -14.21
N THR A 138 11.99 12.53 -13.76
CA THR A 138 13.12 11.75 -14.32
C THR A 138 13.03 10.28 -13.89
N LEU A 139 13.66 9.38 -14.67
CA LEU A 139 13.71 7.95 -14.34
C LEU A 139 14.29 7.69 -12.94
N LEU A 140 15.32 8.44 -12.57
CA LEU A 140 15.95 8.34 -11.25
C LEU A 140 15.01 8.77 -10.13
N GLU A 141 14.31 9.89 -10.28
CA GLU A 141 13.31 10.36 -9.31
C GLU A 141 12.17 9.35 -9.13
N CYS A 142 11.71 8.76 -10.24
CA CYS A 142 10.64 7.77 -10.23
C CYS A 142 11.06 6.49 -9.48
N LYS A 143 12.30 6.04 -9.69
CA LYS A 143 12.89 4.89 -9.02
C LYS A 143 13.10 5.13 -7.52
N ILE A 144 13.70 6.26 -7.13
CA ILE A 144 13.86 6.65 -5.72
C ILE A 144 12.49 6.68 -5.02
N ARG A 145 11.49 7.25 -5.69
CA ARG A 145 10.13 7.33 -5.17
C ARG A 145 9.49 5.95 -4.99
N GLY A 146 9.63 5.04 -5.95
CA GLY A 146 9.11 3.68 -5.84
C GLY A 146 9.68 2.93 -4.63
N TYR A 147 10.99 3.05 -4.39
CA TYR A 147 11.62 2.51 -3.20
C TYR A 147 11.11 3.18 -1.92
N PHE A 148 10.93 4.50 -1.93
CA PHE A 148 10.45 5.25 -0.78
C PHE A 148 8.99 4.90 -0.41
N ILE A 149 8.11 4.75 -1.40
CA ILE A 149 6.73 4.28 -1.20
C ILE A 149 6.75 2.88 -0.58
N THR A 150 7.55 1.97 -1.14
CA THR A 150 7.69 0.60 -0.64
C THR A 150 8.14 0.58 0.82
N TRP A 151 9.17 1.36 1.14
CA TRP A 151 9.68 1.50 2.49
C TRP A 151 8.61 2.02 3.45
N LEU A 152 7.92 3.11 3.10
CA LEU A 152 6.88 3.71 3.95
C LEU A 152 5.68 2.79 4.17
N THR A 153 5.28 2.04 3.14
CA THR A 153 4.24 1.01 3.29
C THR A 153 4.68 -0.07 4.27
N LEU A 154 5.90 -0.61 4.15
CA LEU A 154 6.39 -1.61 5.09
C LEU A 154 6.54 -1.06 6.52
N CYS A 155 6.93 0.21 6.66
CA CYS A 155 6.94 0.91 7.94
C CYS A 155 5.54 0.98 8.57
N SER A 156 4.50 1.31 7.80
CA SER A 156 3.16 1.41 8.36
C SER A 156 2.64 0.05 8.89
N PHE A 157 2.88 -1.04 8.16
CA PHE A 157 2.53 -2.39 8.60
C PHE A 157 3.32 -2.85 9.83
N THR A 158 4.62 -2.58 9.88
CA THR A 158 5.46 -2.93 11.03
C THR A 158 5.10 -2.12 12.27
N TRP A 159 4.81 -0.82 12.13
CA TRP A 159 4.31 0.02 13.22
C TRP A 159 2.92 -0.41 13.71
N LEU A 160 2.03 -0.82 12.81
CA LEU A 160 0.74 -1.40 13.17
C LEU A 160 0.92 -2.70 13.97
N ASN A 161 1.85 -3.56 13.55
CA ASN A 161 2.20 -4.78 14.27
C ASN A 161 2.74 -4.50 15.69
N ILE A 162 3.66 -3.53 15.83
CA ILE A 162 4.17 -3.07 17.13
C ILE A 162 3.03 -2.56 18.01
N MET A 163 2.09 -1.79 17.44
CA MET A 163 0.94 -1.26 18.15
C MET A 163 0.10 -2.39 18.75
N SER A 164 -0.25 -3.40 17.96
CA SER A 164 -1.01 -4.57 18.41
C SER A 164 -0.27 -5.36 19.51
N VAL A 165 1.04 -5.61 19.35
CA VAL A 165 1.85 -6.29 20.36
C VAL A 165 1.95 -5.48 21.66
N ASN A 166 2.09 -4.16 21.56
CA ASN A 166 2.18 -3.31 22.74
C ASN A 166 0.85 -3.25 23.50
N ILE A 167 -0.29 -3.20 22.79
CA ILE A 167 -1.61 -3.29 23.40
C ILE A 167 -1.74 -4.63 24.14
N TRP A 168 -1.46 -5.76 23.47
CA TRP A 168 -1.48 -7.09 24.08
C TRP A 168 -0.61 -7.15 25.36
N SER A 169 0.64 -6.72 25.26
CA SER A 169 1.59 -6.73 26.37
C SER A 169 1.17 -5.85 27.55
N THR A 170 0.50 -4.72 27.29
CA THR A 170 0.00 -3.81 28.34
C THR A 170 -1.11 -4.47 29.15
N PHE A 171 -1.91 -5.31 28.49
CA PHE A 171 -3.03 -6.01 29.10
C PHE A 171 -2.63 -7.28 29.84
N SER A 172 -1.64 -8.03 29.33
CA SER A 172 -1.19 -9.29 29.93
C SER A 172 -0.27 -9.13 31.15
N GLN A 173 0.28 -7.94 31.42
CA GLN A 173 1.12 -7.70 32.60
C GLN A 173 0.32 -6.97 33.70
N PRO A 174 0.29 -7.48 34.95
CA PRO A 174 -0.26 -6.74 36.07
C PRO A 174 0.55 -5.45 36.28
N GLN A 175 -0.12 -4.30 36.33
CA GLN A 175 0.52 -2.99 36.44
C GLN A 175 1.27 -2.88 37.77
N GLY A 176 2.61 -2.96 37.71
CA GLY A 176 3.49 -2.61 38.82
C GLY A 176 3.61 -1.10 39.00
N THR A 177 3.91 -0.68 40.23
CA THR A 177 4.00 0.71 40.68
C THR A 177 4.94 1.57 39.82
N ILE A 178 4.48 2.77 39.46
CA ILE A 178 5.17 3.74 38.61
C ILE A 178 6.39 4.31 39.37
N GLY A 179 7.60 4.08 38.86
CA GLY A 179 8.85 4.59 39.43
C GLY A 179 9.92 4.89 38.37
N HIS A 180 11.05 5.48 38.77
CA HIS A 180 12.14 5.87 37.85
C HIS A 180 12.71 4.69 37.02
N SER A 181 12.69 3.48 37.59
CA SER A 181 13.05 2.23 36.89
C SER A 181 12.14 1.95 35.67
N GLN A 182 10.84 2.26 35.77
CA GLN A 182 9.87 2.05 34.69
C GLN A 182 10.12 2.97 33.50
N LYS A 183 10.46 4.25 33.72
CA LYS A 183 10.77 5.20 32.63
C LYS A 183 11.98 4.76 31.80
N LYS A 184 13.03 4.22 32.45
CA LYS A 184 14.20 3.66 31.74
C LYS A 184 13.81 2.41 30.94
N ARG A 185 12.95 1.55 31.48
CA ARG A 185 12.42 0.36 30.80
C ARG A 185 11.60 0.74 29.56
N ASP A 186 10.74 1.76 29.65
CA ASP A 186 9.91 2.23 28.54
C ASP A 186 10.74 2.86 27.41
N ILE A 187 11.81 3.60 27.74
CA ILE A 187 12.74 4.15 26.75
C ILE A 187 13.47 3.02 26.01
N LYS A 188 14.00 2.02 26.73
CA LYS A 188 14.65 0.85 26.11
C LYS A 188 13.68 0.07 25.22
N LYS A 189 12.44 -0.13 25.68
CA LYS A 189 11.37 -0.80 24.93
C LYS A 189 11.03 -0.05 23.65
N PHE A 190 10.91 1.28 23.71
CA PHE A 190 10.66 2.11 22.53
C PHE A 190 11.84 2.12 21.55
N MET A 191 13.09 2.12 22.04
CA MET A 191 14.26 2.00 21.16
C MET A 191 14.25 0.68 20.40
N LEU A 192 13.95 -0.44 21.06
CA LEU A 192 13.82 -1.73 20.39
C LEU A 192 12.70 -1.74 19.35
N TYR A 193 11.55 -1.15 19.68
CA TYR A 193 10.44 -0.96 18.73
C TYR A 193 10.83 -0.10 17.53
N SER A 194 11.62 0.95 17.74
CA SER A 194 12.08 1.82 16.66
C SER A 194 13.06 1.10 15.73
N ILE A 195 13.99 0.32 16.29
CA ILE A 195 14.92 -0.50 15.51
C ILE A 195 14.15 -1.53 14.67
N TYR A 196 13.14 -2.17 15.24
CA TYR A 196 12.30 -3.13 14.50
C TYR A 196 11.43 -2.42 13.44
N GLY A 197 10.66 -1.39 13.82
CA GLY A 197 9.68 -0.74 12.96
C GLY A 197 10.26 0.08 11.82
N TRP A 198 11.47 0.63 11.97
CA TRP A 198 12.17 1.30 10.87
C TRP A 198 13.19 0.39 10.18
N GLY A 199 13.93 -0.41 10.96
CA GLY A 199 15.06 -1.20 10.47
C GLY A 199 14.65 -2.40 9.61
N VAL A 200 13.60 -3.14 9.99
CA VAL A 200 13.13 -4.29 9.18
C VAL A 200 12.66 -3.84 7.79
N PRO A 201 11.83 -2.78 7.65
CA PRO A 201 11.51 -2.22 6.34
C PRO A 201 12.72 -1.79 5.52
N VAL A 202 13.72 -1.12 6.13
CA VAL A 202 14.95 -0.73 5.44
C VAL A 202 15.69 -1.96 4.92
N LEU A 203 15.80 -3.01 5.73
CA LEU A 203 16.48 -4.25 5.35
C LEU A 203 15.78 -4.95 4.18
N ILE A 204 14.44 -5.04 4.20
CA ILE A 204 13.67 -5.63 3.11
C ILE A 204 13.88 -4.83 1.81
N VAL A 205 13.78 -3.51 1.87
CA VAL A 205 14.00 -2.62 0.72
C VAL A 205 15.43 -2.72 0.19
N PHE A 206 16.42 -2.84 1.07
CA PHE A 206 17.81 -3.05 0.69
C PHE A 206 18.01 -4.38 -0.04
N ILE A 207 17.36 -5.46 0.42
CA ILE A 207 17.37 -6.75 -0.29
C ILE A 207 16.77 -6.59 -1.69
N ILE A 208 15.63 -5.92 -1.82
CA ILE A 208 14.99 -5.68 -3.14
C ILE A 208 15.93 -4.90 -4.05
N PHE A 209 16.58 -3.86 -3.52
CA PHE A 209 17.57 -3.07 -4.25
C PHE A 209 18.72 -3.95 -4.75
N VAL A 210 19.35 -4.75 -3.88
CA VAL A 210 20.43 -5.67 -4.28
C VAL A 210 19.95 -6.64 -5.36
N LEU A 211 18.77 -7.23 -5.17
CA LEU A 211 18.18 -8.19 -6.11
C LEU A 211 17.88 -7.60 -7.49
N GLU A 212 17.60 -6.30 -7.58
CA GLU A 212 17.45 -5.61 -8.87
C GLU A 212 18.78 -5.49 -9.64
N PHE A 213 19.91 -5.31 -8.94
CA PHE A 213 21.24 -5.20 -9.59
C PHE A 213 21.89 -6.56 -9.84
N THR A 214 21.54 -7.57 -9.04
CA THR A 214 22.03 -8.92 -9.24
C THR A 214 21.14 -9.67 -10.22
N LYS A 215 21.67 -10.07 -11.38
CA LYS A 215 21.00 -10.98 -12.33
C LYS A 215 20.87 -12.43 -11.81
N CYS A 216 20.67 -12.60 -10.51
CA CYS A 216 20.53 -13.89 -9.84
C CYS A 216 19.11 -14.45 -9.96
N LEU A 217 18.11 -13.61 -10.23
CA LEU A 217 16.71 -14.01 -10.36
C LEU A 217 16.31 -14.14 -11.84
N PRO A 218 15.48 -15.13 -12.20
CA PRO A 218 14.92 -15.26 -13.54
C PRO A 218 13.98 -14.07 -13.86
N GLU A 219 13.91 -13.69 -15.13
CA GLU A 219 13.16 -12.51 -15.61
C GLU A 219 11.70 -12.39 -15.10
N PRO A 220 10.91 -13.48 -14.95
CA PRO A 220 9.53 -13.41 -14.47
C PRO A 220 9.38 -12.91 -13.03
N ILE A 221 10.42 -13.06 -12.21
CA ILE A 221 10.42 -12.63 -10.79
C ILE A 221 11.43 -11.51 -10.52
N HIS A 222 12.14 -11.03 -11.55
CA HIS A 222 13.14 -9.98 -11.38
C HIS A 222 12.48 -8.65 -10.96
N PRO A 223 12.98 -7.97 -9.89
CA PRO A 223 12.33 -6.79 -9.36
C PRO A 223 12.68 -5.53 -10.14
N TYR A 224 11.85 -5.21 -11.14
CA TYR A 224 11.92 -3.95 -11.86
C TYR A 224 11.16 -2.85 -11.11
N VAL A 225 11.88 -1.81 -10.67
CA VAL A 225 11.31 -0.69 -9.90
C VAL A 225 11.49 0.62 -10.66
N GLY A 226 10.39 1.36 -10.89
CA GLY A 226 10.47 2.74 -11.40
C GLY A 226 10.77 2.88 -12.89
N ILE A 227 10.53 1.85 -13.71
CA ILE A 227 10.83 1.88 -15.16
C ILE A 227 9.68 2.50 -15.97
N PHE A 228 8.45 2.00 -15.79
CA PHE A 228 7.27 2.45 -16.55
C PHE A 228 6.35 3.35 -15.72
N TYR A 229 6.34 3.18 -14.41
CA TYR A 229 5.67 4.02 -13.41
C TYR A 229 6.43 3.88 -12.07
N CYS A 230 6.18 4.79 -11.13
CA CYS A 230 6.99 4.93 -9.92
C CYS A 230 6.59 3.96 -8.82
N MET A 231 6.58 2.68 -9.17
CA MET A 231 6.27 1.54 -8.32
C MET A 231 6.91 0.28 -8.91
N PHE A 232 6.64 -0.88 -8.31
CA PHE A 232 6.92 -2.18 -8.88
C PHE A 232 6.14 -2.44 -10.16
N GLU A 233 6.77 -3.13 -11.09
CA GLU A 233 6.12 -3.58 -12.31
C GLU A 233 5.10 -4.72 -12.05
N LYS A 234 3.80 -4.41 -12.14
CA LYS A 234 2.61 -5.27 -12.17
C LYS A 234 2.54 -6.24 -13.35
N ARG A 235 3.40 -6.11 -14.36
CA ARG A 235 3.44 -7.06 -15.50
C ARG A 235 4.22 -8.34 -15.18
N ASN A 236 5.02 -8.35 -14.11
CA ASN A 236 5.78 -9.52 -13.65
C ASN A 236 5.34 -9.93 -12.23
N TYR A 237 5.74 -11.11 -11.77
CA TYR A 237 5.44 -11.59 -10.41
C TYR A 237 6.18 -10.83 -9.30
N SER A 238 7.05 -9.89 -9.66
CA SER A 238 7.80 -9.10 -8.69
C SER A 238 6.92 -8.27 -7.76
N SER A 239 5.85 -7.63 -8.27
CA SER A 239 4.96 -6.84 -7.41
C SER A 239 4.32 -7.72 -6.34
N PHE A 240 3.86 -8.90 -6.74
CA PHE A 240 3.33 -9.89 -5.80
C PHE A 240 4.38 -10.32 -4.76
N LEU A 241 5.56 -10.76 -5.20
CA LEU A 241 6.57 -11.35 -4.32
C LEU A 241 7.27 -10.34 -3.40
N PHE A 242 7.57 -9.14 -3.90
CA PHE A 242 8.41 -8.18 -3.18
C PHE A 242 7.61 -7.03 -2.56
N TYR A 243 6.36 -6.83 -2.97
CA TYR A 243 5.48 -5.80 -2.39
C TYR A 243 4.32 -6.42 -1.62
N LEU A 244 3.51 -7.28 -2.25
CA LEU A 244 2.29 -7.81 -1.62
C LEU A 244 2.58 -8.88 -0.56
N LEU A 245 3.48 -9.83 -0.84
CA LEU A 245 3.79 -10.95 0.05
C LEU A 245 4.36 -10.49 1.42
N PRO A 246 5.32 -9.54 1.51
CA PRO A 246 5.76 -9.02 2.80
C PRO A 246 4.62 -8.38 3.60
N GLN A 247 3.72 -7.66 2.93
CA GLN A 247 2.54 -7.05 3.57
C GLN A 247 1.57 -8.10 4.10
N LEU A 248 1.29 -9.14 3.31
CA LEU A 248 0.49 -10.29 3.72
C LEU A 248 1.04 -10.94 5.00
N ILE A 249 2.36 -11.14 5.06
CA ILE A 249 3.02 -11.74 6.23
C ILE A 249 2.82 -10.84 7.47
N PHE A 250 3.13 -9.55 7.37
CA PHE A 250 2.93 -8.62 8.50
C PHE A 250 1.46 -8.54 8.92
N GLN A 251 0.55 -8.53 7.96
CA GLN A 251 -0.88 -8.43 8.19
C GLN A 251 -1.44 -9.70 8.84
N PHE A 252 -0.96 -10.87 8.44
CA PHE A 252 -1.32 -12.13 9.08
C PHE A 252 -0.87 -12.14 10.54
N ILE A 253 0.39 -11.78 10.82
CA ILE A 253 0.91 -11.70 12.19
C ILE A 253 0.09 -10.70 13.01
N ASN A 254 -0.18 -9.52 12.46
CA ASN A 254 -0.99 -8.49 13.10
C ASN A 254 -2.39 -9.00 13.45
N THR A 255 -3.04 -9.69 12.51
CA THR A 255 -4.37 -10.29 12.67
C THR A 255 -4.40 -11.29 13.82
N VAL A 256 -3.43 -12.21 13.89
CA VAL A 256 -3.33 -13.20 14.98
C VAL A 256 -3.15 -12.52 16.34
N VAL A 257 -2.26 -11.53 16.45
CA VAL A 257 -2.03 -10.77 17.69
C VAL A 257 -3.28 -9.99 18.08
N PHE A 258 -3.95 -9.39 17.11
CA PHE A 258 -5.17 -8.62 17.31
C PHE A 258 -6.31 -9.49 17.85
N PHE A 259 -6.56 -10.66 17.27
CA PHE A 259 -7.56 -11.60 17.78
C PHE A 259 -7.24 -12.08 19.20
N LYS A 260 -5.97 -12.41 19.50
CA LYS A 260 -5.55 -12.75 20.86
C LYS A 260 -5.80 -11.61 21.84
N THR A 261 -5.55 -10.37 21.42
CA THR A 261 -5.78 -9.16 22.22
C THR A 261 -7.28 -8.96 22.51
N ILE A 262 -8.14 -9.13 21.52
CA ILE A 262 -9.60 -9.05 21.69
C ILE A 262 -10.08 -10.11 22.70
N ILE A 263 -9.70 -11.38 22.49
CA ILE A 263 -10.14 -12.48 23.36
C ILE A 263 -9.70 -12.22 24.81
N TYR A 264 -8.46 -11.78 25.00
CA TYR A 264 -7.95 -11.42 26.32
C TYR A 264 -8.73 -10.25 26.93
N CYS A 265 -8.99 -9.19 26.16
CA CYS A 265 -9.74 -8.02 26.64
C CYS A 265 -11.18 -8.38 27.02
N ILE A 266 -11.84 -9.27 26.27
CA ILE A 266 -13.18 -9.76 26.59
C ILE A 266 -13.15 -10.59 27.87
N ARG A 267 -12.16 -11.48 28.04
CA ARG A 267 -11.99 -12.27 29.28
C ARG A 267 -11.80 -11.36 30.49
N VAL A 268 -10.88 -10.40 30.41
CA VAL A 268 -10.62 -9.45 31.51
C VAL A 268 -11.85 -8.58 31.80
N LYS A 269 -12.57 -8.12 30.77
CA LYS A 269 -13.83 -7.38 30.97
C LYS A 269 -14.87 -8.23 31.71
N ASN A 270 -14.98 -9.51 31.39
CA ASN A 270 -15.91 -10.44 32.05
C ASN A 270 -15.49 -10.72 33.50
N GLU A 271 -14.20 -10.87 33.79
CA GLU A 271 -13.68 -11.02 35.16
C GLU A 271 -13.87 -9.76 35.99
N ILE A 272 -13.64 -8.58 35.42
CA ILE A 272 -13.86 -7.29 36.10
C ILE A 272 -15.35 -7.05 36.34
N ASN A 273 -16.23 -7.38 35.39
CA ASN A 273 -17.68 -7.26 35.60
C ASN A 273 -18.16 -8.17 36.76
N LYS A 274 -17.57 -9.35 36.93
CA LYS A 274 -17.81 -10.23 38.10
C LYS A 274 -17.29 -9.64 39.42
N LEU A 275 -16.22 -8.84 39.38
CA LEU A 275 -15.62 -8.20 40.57
C LEU A 275 -16.26 -6.85 40.92
N ASN A 276 -16.81 -6.13 39.94
CA ASN A 276 -17.48 -4.84 40.13
C ASN A 276 -18.85 -4.94 40.80
N GLU A 277 -19.46 -6.13 40.87
CA GLU A 277 -20.59 -6.38 41.79
C GLU A 277 -20.18 -6.24 43.28
N VAL A 278 -18.87 -6.19 43.59
CA VAL A 278 -18.36 -6.32 44.97
C VAL A 278 -17.68 -5.05 45.52
N LYS A 279 -17.17 -4.09 44.72
CA LYS A 279 -16.50 -2.88 45.28
C LYS A 279 -16.72 -1.59 44.49
N THR A 280 -17.42 -0.65 45.13
CA THR A 280 -17.56 0.76 44.74
C THR A 280 -16.56 1.61 45.53
N LYS A 281 -15.54 2.20 44.87
CA LYS A 281 -14.96 3.52 45.24
C LYS A 281 -13.84 4.09 44.35
N ASP A 282 -13.19 3.34 43.44
CA ASP A 282 -12.12 3.88 42.57
C ASP A 282 -12.48 3.94 41.05
N ASN A 283 -13.75 4.19 40.74
CA ASN A 283 -14.29 4.04 39.38
C ASN A 283 -13.80 5.08 38.36
N HIS A 284 -13.40 6.31 38.74
CA HIS A 284 -13.19 7.40 37.77
C HIS A 284 -11.88 7.31 36.97
N LYS A 285 -10.75 6.96 37.61
CA LYS A 285 -9.46 6.78 36.89
C LYS A 285 -9.46 5.48 36.06
N PHE A 286 -10.16 4.45 36.55
CA PHE A 286 -10.32 3.18 35.85
C PHE A 286 -11.26 3.27 34.64
N ALA A 287 -12.37 4.02 34.74
CA ALA A 287 -13.29 4.26 33.62
C ALA A 287 -12.62 5.02 32.48
N ALA A 288 -11.86 6.08 32.77
CA ALA A 288 -11.14 6.85 31.76
C ALA A 288 -10.06 6.01 31.02
N THR A 289 -9.40 5.08 31.73
CA THR A 289 -8.45 4.14 31.12
C THR A 289 -9.19 3.13 30.23
N LYS A 290 -10.36 2.64 30.66
CA LYS A 290 -11.21 1.72 29.90
C LYS A 290 -11.77 2.35 28.61
N GLU A 291 -12.18 3.61 28.64
CA GLU A 291 -12.66 4.35 27.46
C GLU A 291 -11.54 4.62 26.45
N LYS A 292 -10.38 5.10 26.91
CA LYS A 292 -9.19 5.25 26.05
C LYS A 292 -8.81 3.92 25.40
N LEU A 293 -8.86 2.82 26.14
CA LEU A 293 -8.58 1.48 25.63
C LEU A 293 -9.64 0.99 24.63
N GLY A 294 -10.93 1.24 24.89
CA GLY A 294 -12.01 0.90 23.96
C GLY A 294 -11.87 1.64 22.63
N LEU A 295 -11.48 2.93 22.67
CA LEU A 295 -11.17 3.72 21.48
C LEU A 295 -9.98 3.15 20.71
N ILE A 296 -8.90 2.78 21.40
CA ILE A 296 -7.70 2.20 20.79
C ILE A 296 -8.00 0.86 20.12
N ILE A 297 -8.75 -0.01 20.80
CA ILE A 297 -9.18 -1.30 20.23
C ILE A 297 -10.07 -1.04 19.01
N LYS A 298 -11.04 -0.12 19.09
CA LYS A 298 -11.90 0.24 17.95
C LYS A 298 -11.09 0.75 16.75
N LEU A 299 -10.11 1.62 16.98
CA LEU A 299 -9.18 2.11 15.96
C LEU A 299 -8.37 0.97 15.35
N ALA A 300 -7.80 0.08 16.18
CA ALA A 300 -7.05 -1.07 15.70
C ALA A 300 -7.92 -2.06 14.90
N THR A 301 -9.19 -2.25 15.29
CA THR A 301 -10.15 -3.06 14.51
C THR A 301 -10.38 -2.46 13.14
N VAL A 302 -10.71 -1.16 13.09
CA VAL A 302 -11.05 -0.47 11.84
C VAL A 302 -9.86 -0.51 10.89
N MET A 303 -8.67 -0.16 11.37
CA MET A 303 -7.46 -0.19 10.55
C MET A 303 -7.10 -1.64 10.13
N GLY A 304 -7.17 -2.60 11.06
CA GLY A 304 -6.89 -4.01 10.76
C GLY A 304 -7.80 -4.58 9.67
N VAL A 305 -9.11 -4.34 9.77
CA VAL A 305 -10.10 -4.80 8.78
C VAL A 305 -9.87 -4.12 7.43
N ILE A 306 -9.66 -2.81 7.39
CA ILE A 306 -9.37 -2.07 6.16
C ILE A 306 -8.15 -2.66 5.43
N TYR A 307 -7.06 -2.95 6.14
CA TYR A 307 -5.87 -3.52 5.53
C TYR A 307 -6.03 -4.99 5.12
N ILE A 308 -6.88 -5.78 5.79
CA ILE A 308 -7.23 -7.12 5.29
C ILE A 308 -7.92 -6.99 3.94
N PHE A 309 -8.89 -6.07 3.82
CA PHE A 309 -9.58 -5.82 2.56
C PHE A 309 -8.64 -5.30 1.48
N GLU A 310 -7.77 -4.33 1.78
CA GLU A 310 -6.82 -3.78 0.80
C GLU A 310 -5.83 -4.83 0.28
N VAL A 311 -5.32 -5.68 1.16
CA VAL A 311 -4.41 -6.76 0.76
C VAL A 311 -5.17 -7.85 0.01
N ALA A 312 -6.41 -8.16 0.40
CA ALA A 312 -7.27 -9.09 -0.31
C ALA A 312 -7.60 -8.59 -1.72
N THR A 313 -8.00 -7.32 -1.90
CA THR A 313 -8.25 -6.76 -3.23
C THR A 313 -6.97 -6.69 -4.06
N GLY A 314 -5.82 -6.37 -3.45
CA GLY A 314 -4.53 -6.48 -4.14
C GLY A 314 -4.26 -7.90 -4.66
N PHE A 315 -4.52 -8.91 -3.82
CA PHE A 315 -4.39 -10.32 -4.16
C PHE A 315 -5.38 -10.74 -5.26
N PHE A 316 -6.65 -10.35 -5.13
CA PHE A 316 -7.70 -10.71 -6.09
C PHE A 316 -7.55 -9.98 -7.42
N ASN A 317 -7.15 -8.71 -7.46
CA ASN A 317 -6.91 -7.99 -8.71
C ASN A 317 -5.71 -8.56 -9.48
N ASP A 318 -4.66 -8.95 -8.76
CA ASP A 318 -3.54 -9.67 -9.37
C ASP A 318 -4.01 -11.06 -9.86
N ILE A 319 -4.99 -11.70 -9.22
CA ILE A 319 -5.59 -12.98 -9.67
C ILE A 319 -6.61 -12.82 -10.81
N GLU A 320 -7.41 -11.75 -10.86
CA GLU A 320 -8.36 -11.46 -11.96
C GLU A 320 -7.65 -11.35 -13.29
N LYS A 321 -6.43 -10.80 -13.26
CA LYS A 321 -5.52 -10.80 -14.40
C LYS A 321 -5.22 -12.21 -14.94
N TYR A 322 -5.52 -13.26 -14.17
CA TYR A 322 -5.22 -14.66 -14.48
C TYR A 322 -6.38 -15.67 -14.25
N GLY A 323 -7.63 -15.26 -13.92
CA GLY A 323 -8.73 -16.22 -13.76
C GLY A 323 -10.17 -15.67 -13.57
N LYS A 324 -11.13 -16.23 -14.33
CA LYS A 324 -12.59 -15.89 -14.37
C LYS A 324 -13.38 -16.09 -13.06
N ILE A 325 -12.83 -16.75 -12.05
CA ILE A 325 -13.52 -17.03 -10.77
C ILE A 325 -13.45 -15.82 -9.81
N ALA A 326 -12.45 -14.94 -9.99
CA ALA A 326 -12.25 -13.77 -9.13
C ALA A 326 -13.25 -12.62 -9.43
N GLU A 327 -13.69 -12.49 -10.67
CA GLU A 327 -14.68 -11.48 -11.14
C GLU A 327 -16.03 -11.63 -10.41
N ILE A 328 -16.45 -12.88 -10.14
CA ILE A 328 -17.69 -13.17 -9.39
C ILE A 328 -17.53 -12.82 -7.90
N LEU A 329 -16.33 -12.99 -7.34
CA LEU A 329 -16.04 -12.67 -5.95
C LEU A 329 -15.88 -11.16 -5.71
N GLU A 330 -15.35 -10.41 -6.68
CA GLU A 330 -15.22 -8.94 -6.61
C GLU A 330 -16.61 -8.27 -6.56
N ILE A 331 -17.55 -8.72 -7.40
CA ILE A 331 -18.93 -8.23 -7.43
C ILE A 331 -19.65 -8.49 -6.10
N ILE A 332 -19.45 -9.67 -5.50
CA ILE A 332 -20.05 -10.03 -4.22
C ILE A 332 -19.45 -9.20 -3.08
N LEU A 333 -18.14 -8.94 -3.10
CA LEU A 333 -17.48 -8.13 -2.06
C LEU A 333 -17.88 -6.66 -2.12
N TYR A 334 -17.97 -6.08 -3.33
CA TYR A 334 -18.41 -4.70 -3.53
C TYR A 334 -19.87 -4.47 -3.10
N SER A 335 -20.75 -5.45 -3.31
CA SER A 335 -22.15 -5.34 -2.88
C SER A 335 -22.31 -5.37 -1.35
N ILE A 336 -21.41 -6.07 -0.64
CA ILE A 336 -21.42 -6.11 0.82
C ILE A 336 -20.94 -4.76 1.39
N LEU A 337 -19.91 -4.16 0.78
CA LEU A 337 -19.33 -2.88 1.22
C LEU A 337 -20.20 -1.65 0.94
N SER A 338 -21.09 -1.67 -0.06
CA SER A 338 -22.00 -0.53 -0.32
C SER A 338 -23.26 -0.52 0.55
N SER A 339 -23.45 -1.57 1.36
CA SER A 339 -24.63 -1.76 2.22
C SER A 339 -24.43 -1.38 3.69
N GLN A 340 -23.24 -0.89 4.06
CA GLN A 340 -22.93 -0.27 5.36
C GLN A 340 -22.66 1.22 5.17
#